data_AF-A0A955PZC5-F1
#
_entry.id   AF-A0A955PZC5-F1
#
_cell.length_a   1.000
_cell.length_b   1.000
_cell.length_c   1.000
_cell.angle_alpha   90.00
_cell.angle_beta   90.00
_cell.angle_gamma   90.00
#
_symmetry.space_group_name_H-M   'P 1'
#
loop_
_entity.id
_entity.type
_entity.pdbx_description
1 polymer ?
#
loop_
_entity_poly.entity_id
_entity_poly.type
_entity_poly.pdbx_seq_one_letter_code
_entity_poly.pdbx_strand_id
1 'polypeptide(L)'
;IAQRQGIPSRFIEQILQHLKQAGIIRSLRGAQGGYTLAQHPGQISLADLVNSMNGWATEPLLQHGHTNGHSDSRQVPNVLLS
;
A
#
# COMPACT_ATOMS: atom_id res chain seq x y z
N ILE A 1 10.01 6.29 5.01
CA ILE A 1 9.53 6.32 3.60
C ILE A 1 8.18 7.03 3.53
N ALA A 2 7.13 6.53 4.21
CA ALA A 2 5.80 7.12 4.29
C ALA A 2 5.77 8.64 4.56
N GLN A 3 6.36 9.09 5.68
CA GLN A 3 6.41 10.52 6.05
C GLN A 3 7.09 11.41 4.99
N ARG A 4 8.15 10.90 4.33
CA ARG A 4 8.90 11.67 3.32
C ARG A 4 8.10 11.90 2.03
N GLN A 5 7.15 11.00 1.74
CA GLN A 5 6.32 11.04 0.53
C GLN A 5 4.92 11.59 0.81
N GLY A 6 4.57 11.89 2.06
CA GLY A 6 3.20 12.26 2.44
C GLY A 6 2.19 11.13 2.22
N ILE A 7 2.65 9.88 2.13
CA ILE A 7 1.82 8.72 1.81
C ILE A 7 1.43 8.01 3.13
N PRO A 8 0.16 7.58 3.29
CA PRO A 8 -0.26 6.81 4.47
C PRO A 8 0.60 5.57 4.70
N SER A 9 1.00 5.33 5.96
CA SER A 9 1.89 4.21 6.31
C SER A 9 1.35 2.86 5.84
N ARG A 10 0.04 2.63 5.98
CA ARG A 10 -0.60 1.39 5.51
C ARG A 10 -0.39 1.15 4.01
N PHE A 11 -0.45 2.19 3.19
CA PHE A 11 -0.25 2.07 1.75
C PHE A 11 1.21 1.74 1.40
N ILE A 12 2.17 2.32 2.12
CA ILE A 12 3.57 1.95 1.97
C ILE A 12 3.81 0.50 2.42
N GLU A 13 3.23 0.07 3.54
CA GLU A 13 3.34 -1.32 4.01
C GLU A 13 2.81 -2.30 2.97
N GLN A 14 1.69 -1.95 2.36
CA GLN A 14 1.04 -2.66 1.27
C GLN A 14 1.94 -2.83 0.03
N ILE A 15 2.55 -1.74 -0.45
CA ILE A 15 3.54 -1.76 -1.53
C ILE A 15 4.75 -2.63 -1.15
N LEU A 16 5.31 -2.42 0.04
CA LEU A 16 6.50 -3.15 0.50
C LEU A 16 6.23 -4.65 0.62
N GLN A 17 5.04 -5.05 1.05
CA GLN A 17 4.65 -6.46 1.09
C GLN A 17 4.64 -7.09 -0.30
N HIS A 18 4.15 -6.38 -1.32
CA HIS A 18 4.12 -6.91 -2.69
C HIS A 18 5.50 -7.01 -3.30
N LEU A 19 6.31 -5.97 -3.15
CA LEU A 19 7.71 -6.01 -3.59
C LEU A 19 8.50 -7.12 -2.88
N LYS A 20 8.16 -7.45 -1.63
CA LYS A 20 8.76 -8.57 -0.89
C LYS A 20 8.32 -9.92 -1.49
N GLN A 21 7.03 -10.08 -1.79
CA GLN A 21 6.49 -11.30 -2.40
C GLN A 21 7.05 -11.54 -3.80
N ALA A 22 7.23 -10.48 -4.58
CA ALA A 22 7.89 -10.51 -5.89
C ALA A 22 9.40 -10.74 -5.83
N GLY A 23 9.99 -10.84 -4.63
CA GLY A 23 11.43 -11.07 -4.45
C GLY A 23 12.30 -9.87 -4.82
N ILE A 24 11.73 -8.67 -4.96
CA ILE A 24 12.46 -7.44 -5.30
C ILE A 24 13.14 -6.86 -4.06
N ILE A 25 12.51 -6.98 -2.89
CA ILE A 25 13.06 -6.51 -1.62
C ILE A 25 13.10 -7.61 -0.55
N ARG A 26 13.95 -7.42 0.46
CA ARG A 26 14.07 -8.28 1.64
C ARG A 26 13.88 -7.47 2.91
N SER A 27 13.24 -8.08 3.91
CA SER A 27 13.09 -7.49 5.24
C SER A 27 14.32 -7.77 6.10
N LEU A 28 14.92 -6.73 6.67
CA LEU A 28 15.91 -6.84 7.75
C LEU A 28 15.17 -6.81 9.09
N ARG A 29 15.47 -7.79 9.96
CA ARG A 29 14.96 -7.83 11.34
C ARG A 29 15.92 -7.10 12.29
N GLY A 30 15.41 -6.64 13.44
CA GLY A 30 16.19 -5.99 14.50
C GLY A 30 15.70 -4.58 14.83
N ALA A 31 16.28 -3.94 15.84
CA ALA A 31 15.91 -2.59 16.31
C ALA A 31 16.13 -1.48 15.25
N GLN A 32 17.01 -1.73 14.27
CA GLN A 32 17.20 -0.92 13.06
C GLN A 32 16.77 -1.67 11.79
N GLY A 33 15.79 -2.56 11.92
CA GLY A 33 15.24 -3.30 10.80
C GLY A 33 14.66 -2.37 9.71
N GLY A 34 14.31 -2.97 8.58
CA GLY A 34 13.82 -2.22 7.43
C GLY A 34 13.74 -3.07 6.19
N TYR A 35 13.86 -2.45 5.03
CA TYR A 35 13.82 -3.13 3.74
C TYR A 35 15.08 -2.79 2.95
N THR A 36 15.61 -3.79 2.25
CA THR A 36 16.73 -3.65 1.31
C THR A 36 16.38 -4.30 -0.02
N LEU A 37 17.09 -3.94 -1.09
CA LEU A 37 16.96 -4.63 -2.37
C LEU A 37 17.43 -6.07 -2.25
N ALA A 38 16.70 -6.99 -2.87
CA ALA A 38 17.02 -8.40 -2.87
C ALA A 38 18.16 -8.76 -3.82
N GLN A 39 18.47 -7.86 -4.76
CA GLN A 39 19.49 -7.99 -5.80
C GLN A 39 20.05 -6.60 -6.16
N HIS A 40 21.10 -6.57 -7.00
CA HIS A 40 21.74 -5.33 -7.43
C HIS A 40 20.76 -4.46 -8.23
N PRO A 41 20.70 -3.13 -8.02
CA PRO A 41 19.74 -2.25 -8.72
C PRO A 41 19.85 -2.31 -10.24
N GLY A 42 21.05 -2.55 -10.79
CA GLY A 42 21.26 -2.75 -12.22
C GLY A 42 20.63 -4.01 -12.81
N GLN A 43 20.14 -4.93 -11.97
CA GLN A 43 19.43 -6.16 -12.37
C GLN A 43 17.92 -6.06 -12.18
N ILE A 44 17.42 -4.92 -11.68
CA ILE A 44 15.99 -4.70 -11.46
C ILE A 44 15.48 -3.81 -12.60
N SER A 45 14.72 -4.39 -13.53
CA SER A 45 14.08 -3.60 -14.58
C SER A 45 12.87 -2.85 -14.04
N LEU A 46 12.58 -1.69 -14.63
CA LEU A 46 11.31 -1.01 -14.41
C LEU A 46 10.13 -1.92 -14.80
N ALA A 47 10.30 -2.74 -15.84
CA ALA A 47 9.28 -3.71 -16.24
C ALA A 47 9.01 -4.75 -15.14
N ASP A 48 10.04 -5.25 -14.46
CA ASP A 48 9.88 -6.20 -13.34
C ASP A 48 9.12 -5.56 -12.18
N LEU A 49 9.44 -4.29 -11.89
CA LEU A 49 8.75 -3.54 -10.84
C LEU A 49 7.28 -3.29 -11.19
N VAL A 50 6.97 -2.86 -12.41
CA VAL A 50 5.58 -2.65 -12.86
C VAL A 50 4.80 -3.96 -12.91
N ASN A 51 5.38 -5.03 -13.47
CA ASN A 51 4.75 -6.35 -13.52
C ASN A 51 4.47 -6.90 -12.12
N SER A 52 5.35 -6.63 -11.15
CA SER A 52 5.11 -7.04 -9.75
C SER A 52 3.91 -6.34 -9.11
N MET A 53 3.51 -5.17 -9.62
CA MET A 53 2.39 -4.38 -9.12
C MET A 53 1.11 -4.52 -9.94
N ASN A 54 1.15 -5.13 -11.13
CA ASN A 54 -0.01 -5.17 -12.03
C ASN A 54 -1.20 -6.01 -11.49
N GLY A 55 -1.01 -6.77 -10.40
CA GLY A 55 -2.10 -7.43 -9.65
C GLY A 55 -2.64 -6.63 -8.45
N TRP A 56 -1.99 -5.52 -8.07
CA TRP A 56 -2.34 -4.65 -6.93
C TRP A 56 -3.43 -3.63 -7.29
N ALA A 57 -3.45 -3.14 -8.52
CA ALA A 57 -4.12 -1.90 -8.91
C ALA A 57 -5.67 -1.97 -8.99
N THR A 58 -6.29 -3.08 -8.58
CA THR A 58 -7.74 -3.27 -8.72
C THR A 58 -8.57 -2.73 -7.55
N GLU A 59 -7.93 -2.32 -6.44
CA GLU A 59 -8.66 -1.71 -5.32
C GLU A 59 -8.77 -0.18 -5.56
N PRO A 60 -9.98 0.37 -5.82
CA PRO A 60 -10.16 1.80 -5.89
C PRO A 60 -9.85 2.39 -4.51
N LEU A 61 -8.89 3.33 -4.46
CA LEU A 61 -8.44 4.05 -3.25
C LEU A 61 -9.51 4.97 -2.62
N LEU A 62 -10.80 4.73 -2.86
CA LEU A 62 -11.92 5.60 -2.50
C LEU A 62 -12.55 5.31 -1.12
N GLN A 63 -11.79 4.85 -0.12
CA GLN A 63 -12.35 4.64 1.21
C GLN A 63 -11.42 5.04 2.35
N HIS A 64 -11.06 6.32 2.48
CA HIS A 64 -10.68 6.88 3.78
C HIS A 64 -11.13 8.34 3.90
N GLY A 65 -12.46 8.55 3.84
CA GLY A 65 -13.06 9.73 4.45
C GLY A 65 -12.96 9.62 5.97
N HIS A 66 -12.02 10.34 6.56
CA HIS A 66 -11.97 10.53 8.01
C HIS A 66 -13.17 11.37 8.44
N THR A 67 -14.17 10.78 9.09
CA THR A 67 -15.11 11.54 9.94
C THR A 67 -14.91 11.09 11.39
N ASN A 68 -13.99 11.76 12.08
CA ASN A 68 -13.96 11.72 13.54
C ASN A 68 -14.97 12.78 14.03
N GLY A 69 -16.14 12.33 14.46
CA GLY A 69 -17.20 13.23 14.94
C GLY A 69 -18.40 12.45 15.44
N HIS A 70 -18.40 12.19 16.75
CA HIS A 70 -19.56 12.34 17.62
C HIS A 70 -20.90 11.67 17.21
N SER A 71 -21.22 10.55 17.87
CA SER A 71 -22.56 10.12 18.28
C SER A 71 -23.78 10.77 17.57
N ASP A 72 -24.35 10.12 16.56
CA ASP A 72 -25.81 10.13 16.39
C ASP A 72 -26.28 8.92 15.56
N SER A 73 -27.28 8.24 16.11
CA SER A 73 -27.98 7.11 15.52
C SER A 73 -28.87 7.61 14.39
N ARG A 74 -28.51 7.37 13.12
CA ARG A 74 -29.49 7.46 12.02
C ARG A 74 -29.07 6.60 10.83
N GLN A 75 -29.71 5.45 10.78
CA GLN A 75 -29.97 4.66 9.59
C GLN A 75 -30.30 5.56 8.39
N VAL A 76 -29.51 5.47 7.31
CA VAL A 76 -29.91 5.99 6.00
C VAL A 76 -30.29 4.81 5.12
N PRO A 77 -31.54 4.74 4.62
CA PRO A 77 -31.98 3.64 3.78
C PRO A 77 -31.37 3.76 2.39
N ASN A 78 -31.00 2.61 1.84
CA ASN A 78 -30.57 2.44 0.46
C ASN A 78 -31.69 2.87 -0.49
N VAL A 79 -31.59 4.05 -1.09
CA VAL A 79 -32.49 4.52 -2.14
C VAL A 79 -31.89 4.15 -3.50
N LEU A 80 -32.59 3.20 -4.14
CA LEU A 80 -32.82 3.05 -5.58
C LEU A 80 -31.97 3.91 -6.52
N LEU A 81 -31.20 3.26 -7.38
CA LEU A 81 -31.12 3.67 -8.78
C LEU A 81 -31.44 2.47 -9.67
N SER A 82 -32.41 2.69 -10.55
CA SER A 82 -32.95 1.79 -11.58
C SER A 82 -31.94 1.48 -12.68
#